data_AF-A0A1I5NKS7-F1
#
_entry.id   AF-A0A1I5NKS7-F1
#
_cell.length_a   1.000
_cell.length_b   1.000
_cell.length_c   1.000
_cell.angle_alpha   90.00
_cell.angle_beta   90.00
_cell.angle_gamma   90.00
#
_symmetry.space_group_name_H-M   'P 1'
#
loop_
_entity.id
_entity.type
_entity.pdbx_description
1 polymer ?
#
loop_
_entity_poly.entity_id
_entity_poly.type
_entity_poly.pdbx_seq_one_letter_code
_entity_poly.pdbx_strand_id
1 'polypeptide(L)'
;MILSTLIQAIAQILHMVISIYIWVVIIAALITWVRPDPFNPIVQTLYRLTEPVYAWVRRYIPTTVGGIDLAPLIIIFGLQFIDLFFVKLLFQLSASL
;
A
#
# COMPACT_ATOMS: atom_id res chain seq x y z
N MET A 1 30.10 6.06 -4.62
CA MET A 1 29.67 7.47 -4.38
C MET A 1 28.48 7.87 -5.25
N ILE A 2 28.60 8.11 -6.57
CA ILE A 2 27.44 8.56 -7.39
C ILE A 2 26.38 7.46 -7.55
N LEU A 3 26.80 6.23 -7.82
CA LEU A 3 25.86 5.12 -7.99
C LEU A 3 25.14 4.77 -6.67
N SER A 4 25.86 4.78 -5.54
CA SER A 4 25.27 4.54 -4.23
C SER A 4 24.25 5.60 -3.85
N THR A 5 24.52 6.89 -4.08
CA THR A 5 23.53 7.95 -3.81
C THR A 5 22.30 7.85 -4.70
N LEU A 6 22.47 7.46 -5.98
CA LEU A 6 21.35 7.23 -6.89
C LEU A 6 20.43 6.10 -6.37
N ILE A 7 21.01 4.96 -5.99
CA ILE A 7 20.25 3.81 -5.47
C ILE A 7 19.54 4.19 -4.16
N GLN A 8 20.22 4.91 -3.27
CA GLN A 8 19.65 5.38 -2.01
C GLN A 8 18.45 6.31 -2.24
N ALA A 9 18.55 7.24 -3.21
CA ALA A 9 17.45 8.13 -3.56
C ALA A 9 16.23 7.37 -4.11
N ILE A 10 16.46 6.38 -4.99
CA ILE A 10 15.40 5.52 -5.52
C ILE A 10 14.73 4.73 -4.40
N ALA A 11 15.53 4.12 -3.50
CA ALA A 11 15.02 3.38 -2.35
C ALA A 11 14.16 4.27 -1.44
N GLN A 12 14.60 5.51 -1.18
CA GLN A 12 13.86 6.46 -0.36
C GLN A 12 12.53 6.88 -1.00
N ILE A 13 12.50 7.15 -2.31
CA ILE A 13 11.27 7.49 -3.02
C ILE A 13 10.31 6.30 -2.99
N LEU A 14 10.82 5.09 -3.23
CA LEU A 14 10.01 3.88 -3.19
C LEU A 14 9.41 3.64 -1.80
N HIS A 15 10.21 3.78 -0.74
CA HIS A 15 9.74 3.72 0.65
C HIS A 15 8.58 4.69 0.90
N MET A 16 8.75 5.94 0.46
CA MET A 16 7.76 7.00 0.66
C MET A 16 6.46 6.68 -0.08
N VAL A 17 6.53 6.23 -1.33
CA VAL A 17 5.35 5.86 -2.13
C VAL A 17 4.60 4.69 -1.48
N ILE A 18 5.31 3.65 -1.04
CA ILE A 18 4.69 2.50 -0.36
C ILE A 18 4.04 2.95 0.95
N SER A 19 4.73 3.76 1.75
CA SER A 19 4.21 4.26 3.03
C SER A 19 2.95 5.11 2.84
N ILE A 20 2.94 6.01 1.84
CA ILE A 20 1.77 6.81 1.49
C ILE A 20 0.61 5.89 1.07
N TYR A 21 0.88 4.89 0.24
CA TYR A 21 -0.16 3.99 -0.23
C TYR A 21 -0.74 3.11 0.90
N ILE A 22 0.09 2.68 1.86
CA ILE A 22 -0.40 2.02 3.09
C ILE A 22 -1.40 2.93 3.82
N TRP A 23 -1.08 4.22 3.99
CA TRP A 23 -2.02 5.17 4.62
C TRP A 23 -3.31 5.36 3.80
N VAL A 24 -3.23 5.39 2.48
CA VAL A 24 -4.41 5.44 1.60
C VAL A 24 -5.32 4.23 1.85
N VAL A 25 -4.74 3.02 1.93
CA VAL A 25 -5.46 1.76 2.19
C VAL A 25 -6.10 1.79 3.59
N ILE A 26 -5.36 2.25 4.61
CA ILE A 26 -5.88 2.39 5.99
C ILE A 26 -7.08 3.35 6.00
N ILE A 27 -6.94 4.54 5.43
CA ILE A 27 -8.01 5.55 5.40
C ILE A 27 -9.23 5.01 4.65
N ALA A 28 -9.03 4.37 3.49
CA ALA A 28 -10.11 3.76 2.73
C ALA A 28 -10.84 2.68 3.55
N ALA A 29 -10.11 1.82 4.26
CA ALA A 29 -10.69 0.80 5.14
C ALA A 29 -11.49 1.41 6.28
N LEU A 30 -10.94 2.40 7.00
CA LEU A 30 -11.64 3.08 8.10
C LEU A 30 -12.92 3.77 7.61
N ILE A 31 -12.88 4.38 6.43
CA ILE A 31 -14.03 5.03 5.82
C ILE A 31 -15.18 4.02 5.60
N THR A 32 -14.90 2.76 5.23
CA THR A 32 -15.97 1.76 5.05
C THR A 32 -16.76 1.48 6.33
N TRP A 33 -16.14 1.63 7.51
CA TRP A 33 -16.80 1.39 8.80
C TRP A 33 -17.78 2.49 9.21
N VAL A 34 -17.59 3.72 8.71
CA VAL A 34 -18.43 4.87 9.08
C VAL A 34 -19.56 5.16 8.08
N ARG A 35 -19.72 4.33 7.04
CA ARG A 35 -20.77 4.47 6.00
C ARG A 35 -20.79 5.87 5.37
N PRO A 36 -19.76 6.22 4.58
CA PRO A 36 -19.59 7.57 4.05
C PRO A 36 -20.59 7.86 2.94
N ASP A 37 -20.76 9.14 2.59
CA ASP A 37 -21.50 9.53 1.39
C ASP A 37 -20.74 9.06 0.12
N PRO A 38 -21.32 8.18 -0.71
CA PRO A 38 -20.69 7.70 -1.95
C PRO A 38 -20.42 8.80 -2.99
N PHE A 39 -21.14 9.92 -2.92
CA PHE A 39 -20.98 11.04 -3.85
C PHE A 39 -19.84 11.98 -3.46
N ASN A 40 -19.22 11.80 -2.29
CA ASN A 40 -18.08 12.59 -1.88
C ASN A 40 -16.86 12.32 -2.78
N PRO A 41 -16.25 13.36 -3.41
CA PRO A 41 -15.09 13.21 -4.28
C PRO A 41 -13.90 12.49 -3.63
N ILE A 42 -13.70 12.67 -2.32
CA ILE A 42 -12.62 12.02 -1.57
C ILE A 42 -12.86 10.51 -1.50
N VAL A 43 -14.10 10.10 -1.21
CA VAL A 43 -14.49 8.69 -1.12
C VAL A 43 -14.31 8.00 -2.48
N GLN A 44 -14.76 8.65 -3.57
CA GLN A 44 -14.57 8.13 -4.92
C GLN A 44 -13.09 8.02 -5.30
N THR A 45 -12.27 8.99 -4.90
CA THR A 45 -10.83 8.97 -5.17
C THR A 45 -10.17 7.82 -4.44
N LEU A 46 -10.45 7.64 -3.15
CA LEU A 46 -9.93 6.52 -2.37
C LEU A 46 -10.36 5.18 -2.96
N TYR A 47 -11.64 5.03 -3.31
CA TYR A 47 -12.16 3.82 -3.96
C TYR A 47 -11.42 3.54 -5.27
N ARG A 48 -11.22 4.54 -6.14
CA ARG A 48 -10.49 4.37 -7.41
C ARG A 48 -9.02 3.96 -7.20
N LEU A 49 -8.39 4.45 -6.14
CA LEU A 49 -6.99 4.13 -5.82
C LEU A 49 -6.81 2.74 -5.20
N THR A 50 -7.79 2.25 -4.44
CA THR A 50 -7.68 0.98 -3.72
C THR A 50 -8.35 -0.18 -4.42
N GLU A 51 -9.45 0.04 -5.14
CA GLU A 51 -10.27 -1.03 -5.72
C GLU A 51 -9.50 -1.95 -6.69
N PRO A 52 -8.60 -1.47 -7.57
CA PRO A 52 -7.84 -2.37 -8.45
C PRO A 52 -7.05 -3.43 -7.67
N VAL A 53 -6.43 -3.04 -6.55
CA VAL A 53 -5.66 -3.95 -5.70
C VAL A 53 -6.57 -4.81 -4.84
N TYR A 54 -7.67 -4.24 -4.33
CA TYR A 54 -8.66 -4.97 -3.53
C TYR A 54 -9.31 -6.07 -4.37
N ALA A 55 -9.76 -5.74 -5.58
CA ALA A 55 -10.33 -6.68 -6.53
C ALA A 55 -9.34 -7.79 -6.91
N TRP A 56 -8.06 -7.43 -7.10
CA TRP A 56 -7.02 -8.42 -7.37
C TRP A 56 -6.85 -9.39 -6.20
N VAL A 57 -6.74 -8.90 -4.96
CA VAL A 57 -6.64 -9.76 -3.77
C VAL A 57 -7.89 -10.63 -3.59
N ARG A 58 -9.08 -10.03 -3.67
CA ARG A 58 -10.38 -10.72 -3.56
C ARG A 58 -10.55 -11.84 -4.60
N ARG A 59 -9.92 -11.70 -5.77
CA ARG A 59 -9.96 -12.72 -6.83
C ARG A 59 -9.23 -14.00 -6.43
N TYR A 60 -8.13 -13.91 -5.70
CA TYR A 60 -7.32 -15.07 -5.30
C TYR A 60 -7.71 -15.60 -3.93
N ILE A 61 -8.10 -14.71 -3.01
CA ILE A 61 -8.45 -15.04 -1.65
C ILE A 61 -9.82 -14.41 -1.39
N PRO A 62 -10.87 -15.20 -1.11
CA PRO A 62 -12.15 -14.63 -0.68
C PRO A 62 -11.96 -14.00 0.71
N THR A 63 -11.78 -12.68 0.74
CA THR A 63 -11.45 -11.93 1.96
C THR A 63 -12.66 -11.45 2.74
N THR A 64 -13.86 -11.55 2.17
CA THR A 64 -15.10 -11.13 2.80
C THR A 64 -15.63 -12.23 3.73
N VAL A 65 -15.44 -12.05 5.03
CA VAL A 65 -15.87 -13.01 6.07
C VAL A 65 -16.83 -12.31 7.01
N GLY A 66 -18.05 -12.85 7.15
CA GLY A 66 -19.05 -12.31 8.07
C GLY A 66 -19.46 -10.85 7.79
N GLY A 67 -19.36 -10.41 6.53
CA GLY A 67 -19.69 -9.03 6.13
C GLY A 67 -18.55 -8.02 6.32
N ILE A 68 -17.39 -8.44 6.82
CA ILE A 68 -16.17 -7.62 6.93
C ILE A 68 -15.20 -8.03 5.83
N ASP A 69 -14.63 -7.06 5.14
CA ASP A 69 -13.59 -7.31 4.13
C ASP A 69 -12.19 -7.23 4.74
N LEU A 70 -11.46 -8.35 4.69
CA LEU A 70 -10.07 -8.47 5.17
C LEU A 70 -9.03 -8.08 4.10
N ALA A 71 -9.44 -7.74 2.87
CA ALA A 71 -8.52 -7.34 1.81
C ALA A 71 -7.59 -6.18 2.20
N PRO A 72 -8.06 -5.11 2.88
CA PRO A 72 -7.17 -4.02 3.28
C PRO A 72 -6.02 -4.50 4.18
N LEU A 73 -6.30 -5.43 5.09
CA LEU A 73 -5.30 -5.97 6.00
C LEU A 73 -4.23 -6.77 5.26
N ILE A 74 -4.64 -7.65 4.33
CA ILE A 74 -3.73 -8.43 3.49
C ILE A 74 -2.84 -7.50 2.67
N ILE A 75 -3.41 -6.42 2.12
CA ILE A 75 -2.68 -5.45 1.30
C ILE A 75 -1.66 -4.68 2.15
N ILE A 76 -2.05 -4.21 3.34
CA ILE A 76 -1.14 -3.52 4.27
C ILE A 76 0.04 -4.43 4.60
N PHE A 77 -0.22 -5.70 4.94
CA PHE A 77 0.87 -6.65 5.24
C PHE A 77 1.75 -6.94 4.03
N GLY A 78 1.17 -7.08 2.84
CA GLY A 78 1.93 -7.26 1.60
C GLY A 78 2.83 -6.06 1.29
N LEU A 79 2.30 -4.85 1.39
CA LEU A 79 3.05 -3.61 1.19
C LEU A 79 4.16 -3.44 2.24
N GLN A 80 3.86 -3.71 3.51
CA GLN A 80 4.84 -3.67 4.58
C GLN A 80 5.97 -4.68 4.36
N PHE A 81 5.64 -5.89 3.90
CA PHE A 81 6.63 -6.89 3.54
C PHE A 81 7.50 -6.41 2.37
N ILE A 82 6.91 -5.84 1.33
CA ILE A 82 7.65 -5.30 0.19
C ILE A 82 8.63 -4.21 0.63
N ASP A 83 8.20 -3.30 1.49
CA ASP A 83 9.03 -2.25 2.05
C ASP A 83 10.19 -2.82 2.90
N LEU A 84 9.85 -3.69 3.86
CA LEU A 84 10.83 -4.28 4.76
C LEU A 84 11.84 -5.18 4.06
N PHE A 85 11.46 -5.82 2.96
CA PHE A 85 12.34 -6.72 2.22
C PHE A 85 13.04 -6.02 1.07
N PHE A 86 12.31 -5.58 0.05
CA PHE A 86 12.90 -5.04 -1.18
C PHE A 86 13.53 -3.67 -0.95
N VAL A 87 12.84 -2.75 -0.25
CA VAL A 87 13.37 -1.40 -0.08
C VAL A 87 14.58 -1.40 0.86
N LYS A 88 14.53 -2.17 1.95
CA LYS A 88 15.71 -2.36 2.81
C LYS A 88 16.87 -3.01 2.06
N LEU A 89 16.61 -3.96 1.17
CA LEU A 89 17.65 -4.57 0.35
C LEU A 89 18.34 -3.52 -0.56
N LEU A 90 17.58 -2.60 -1.16
CA LEU A 90 18.15 -1.51 -1.96
C LEU A 90 19.01 -0.56 -1.12
N PHE A 91 18.57 -0.24 0.10
CA PHE A 91 19.39 0.55 1.03
C PHE A 91 20.69 -0.16 1.40
N GLN A 92 20.64 -1.46 1.71
CA GLN A 92 21.83 -2.26 2.01
C GLN A 92 22.77 -2.34 0.81
N LEU A 93 22.24 -2.55 -0.39
CA LEU A 93 23.03 -2.53 -1.62
C LEU A 93 23.74 -1.18 -1.80
N SER A 94 23.03 -0.07 -1.60
CA SER A 94 23.63 1.27 -1.68
C SER A 94 24.75 1.50 -0.66
N ALA A 95 24.63 0.92 0.55
CA ALA A 95 25.63 1.04 1.59
C ALA A 95 26.89 0.18 1.32
N SER A 96 26.75 -0.87 0.51
CA SER A 96 27.86 -1.76 0.13
C SER A 96 28.68 -1.27 -1.07
N LEU A 97 28.22 -0.23 -1.79
CA LEU A 97 28.79 0.30 -3.05
C LEU A 97 29.51 1.66 -2.89
#